data_AF-A0A377DXF8-F1
#
_entry.id   AF-A0A377DXF8-F1
#
_cell.length_a   1.000
_cell.length_b   1.000
_cell.length_c   1.000
_cell.angle_alpha   90.00
_cell.angle_beta   90.00
_cell.angle_gamma   90.00
#
_symmetry.space_group_name_H-M   'P 1'
#
loop_
_entity.id
_entity.type
_entity.pdbx_description
1 polymer ?
#
loop_
_entity_poly.entity_id
_entity_poly.type
_entity_poly.pdbx_seq_one_letter_code
_entity_poly.pdbx_strand_id
1 'polypeptide(L)'
;MQERHTEQDYRALLIADTPIIDVRAPIEFEHGAMPAAINLPLMNNDERAAVGTCYKQQGSDAALALGHKLVAGEIRQQRMDAWRAACLQNPQGILCCARGGQRSHIVQSWLHAAGIDYPLVEGGYKALRQTAIQATIELAQKPIVLIGGCTGSGKTLLVQQQPNGVDLEGLARHRGSAFGRTLQPQLSQASFENLLAAEMLKNRRPSEFAPVGAGRRKPDDRFESPAGMPARANDSGGDCGGRRSV
;
A
#
# COMPACT_ATOMS: atom_id res chain seq x y z
N MET A 1 11.27 -5.66 -34.37
CA MET A 1 10.89 -6.74 -33.43
C MET A 1 10.48 -6.06 -32.14
N GLN A 2 9.22 -6.20 -31.74
CA GLN A 2 8.50 -5.32 -30.81
C GLN A 2 9.16 -5.22 -29.43
N GLU A 3 9.30 -3.97 -28.96
CA GLU A 3 9.59 -3.57 -27.59
C GLU A 3 8.49 -4.09 -26.65
N ARG A 4 8.88 -4.92 -25.67
CA ARG A 4 8.04 -5.25 -24.51
C ARG A 4 8.86 -5.07 -23.24
N HIS A 5 9.24 -3.83 -22.95
CA HIS A 5 9.59 -3.40 -21.61
C HIS A 5 8.41 -2.56 -21.10
N THR A 6 7.37 -3.22 -20.62
CA THR A 6 6.32 -2.53 -19.86
C THR A 6 6.88 -2.33 -18.46
N GLU A 7 7.48 -1.17 -18.20
CA GLU A 7 7.90 -0.79 -16.86
C GLU A 7 6.68 -0.86 -15.94
N GLN A 8 6.62 -1.88 -15.08
CA GLN A 8 5.48 -2.09 -14.20
C GLN A 8 5.40 -0.93 -13.21
N ASP A 9 4.32 -0.15 -13.27
CA ASP A 9 4.08 0.91 -12.30
C ASP A 9 3.59 0.30 -10.98
N TYR A 10 4.55 -0.03 -10.11
CA TYR A 10 4.29 -0.55 -8.77
C TYR A 10 3.46 0.41 -7.91
N ARG A 11 3.54 1.74 -8.13
CA ARG A 11 2.71 2.69 -7.37
C ARG A 11 1.26 2.57 -7.81
N ALA A 12 1.00 2.44 -9.11
CA ALA A 12 -0.34 2.21 -9.64
C ALA A 12 -0.96 0.93 -9.07
N LEU A 13 -0.19 -0.16 -8.97
CA LEU A 13 -0.66 -1.41 -8.35
C LEU A 13 -1.09 -1.22 -6.89
N LEU A 14 -0.30 -0.47 -6.11
CA LEU A 14 -0.60 -0.16 -4.70
C LEU A 14 -1.80 0.79 -4.54
N ILE A 15 -1.93 1.79 -5.43
CA ILE A 15 -3.05 2.74 -5.43
C ILE A 15 -4.37 2.02 -5.78
N ALA A 16 -4.32 1.13 -6.76
CA ALA A 16 -5.49 0.44 -7.28
C ALA A 16 -5.94 -0.77 -6.43
N ASP A 17 -5.27 -1.07 -5.32
CA ASP A 17 -5.48 -2.30 -4.55
C ASP A 17 -5.50 -3.55 -5.43
N THR A 18 -4.55 -3.62 -6.38
CA THR A 18 -4.52 -4.74 -7.33
C THR A 18 -4.35 -6.05 -6.54
N PRO A 19 -5.24 -7.04 -6.72
CA PRO A 19 -5.14 -8.31 -5.99
C PRO A 19 -3.82 -9.02 -6.29
N ILE A 20 -3.11 -9.42 -5.25
CA ILE A 20 -1.81 -10.10 -5.39
C ILE A 20 -1.95 -11.54 -4.90
N ILE A 21 -1.67 -12.51 -5.77
CA ILE A 21 -1.50 -13.90 -5.36
C ILE A 21 -0.04 -14.10 -4.97
N ASP A 22 0.24 -14.10 -3.67
CA ASP A 22 1.57 -14.29 -3.13
C ASP A 22 1.88 -15.79 -2.96
N VAL A 23 2.81 -16.30 -3.78
CA VAL A 23 3.20 -17.71 -3.80
C VAL A 23 4.40 -18.03 -2.90
N ARG A 24 4.83 -17.07 -2.07
CA ARG A 24 5.83 -17.30 -1.03
C ARG A 24 5.30 -18.25 0.05
N ALA A 25 6.22 -18.83 0.82
CA ALA A 25 5.82 -19.67 1.95
C ALA A 25 5.10 -18.84 3.03
N PRO A 26 4.22 -19.44 3.84
CA PRO A 26 3.48 -18.74 4.88
C PRO A 26 4.36 -17.89 5.80
N ILE A 27 5.50 -18.43 6.23
CA ILE A 27 6.43 -17.69 7.10
C ILE A 27 6.92 -16.39 6.44
N GLU A 28 7.18 -16.37 5.13
CA GLU A 28 7.60 -15.14 4.45
C GLU A 28 6.47 -14.10 4.37
N PHE A 29 5.23 -14.57 4.23
CA PHE A 29 4.05 -13.72 4.15
C PHE A 29 3.71 -13.11 5.51
N GLU A 30 3.80 -13.90 6.59
CA GLU A 30 3.64 -13.45 7.97
C GLU A 30 4.66 -12.36 8.35
N HIS A 31 5.91 -12.50 7.89
CA HIS A 31 6.94 -11.48 8.12
C HIS A 31 6.65 -10.17 7.39
N GLY A 32 5.91 -10.20 6.28
CA GLY A 32 5.54 -9.00 5.54
C GLY A 32 4.72 -9.33 4.29
N ALA A 33 3.51 -8.78 4.24
CA ALA A 33 2.56 -8.93 3.14
C ALA A 33 2.25 -7.58 2.51
N MET A 34 1.80 -7.61 1.25
CA MET A 34 1.21 -6.44 0.60
C MET A 34 -0.28 -6.34 0.95
N PRO A 35 -0.88 -5.14 1.03
CA PRO A 35 -2.25 -4.95 1.52
C PRO A 35 -3.33 -5.79 0.84
N ALA A 36 -3.29 -5.89 -0.49
CA ALA A 36 -4.25 -6.64 -1.30
C ALA A 36 -3.77 -8.07 -1.63
N ALA A 37 -2.80 -8.60 -0.87
CA ALA A 37 -2.22 -9.91 -1.14
C ALA A 37 -2.96 -11.04 -0.39
N ILE A 38 -3.18 -12.14 -1.10
CA ILE A 38 -3.58 -13.43 -0.53
C ILE A 38 -2.42 -14.41 -0.65
N ASN A 39 -2.16 -15.19 0.40
CA ASN A 39 -1.10 -16.18 0.37
C ASN A 39 -1.61 -17.52 -0.15
N LEU A 40 -1.13 -17.92 -1.33
CA LEU A 40 -1.36 -19.25 -1.90
C LEU A 40 0.01 -19.86 -2.24
N PRO A 41 0.67 -20.48 -1.25
CA PRO A 41 2.08 -20.82 -1.34
C PRO A 41 2.36 -21.89 -2.41
N LEU A 42 3.43 -21.69 -3.19
CA LEU A 42 3.99 -22.78 -4.00
C LEU A 42 4.57 -23.88 -3.10
N MET A 43 5.09 -23.52 -1.93
CA MET A 43 5.69 -24.43 -0.95
C MET A 43 5.34 -24.00 0.47
N ASN A 44 5.08 -24.97 1.36
CA ASN A 44 4.95 -24.69 2.79
C ASN A 44 6.33 -24.36 3.42
N ASN A 45 6.35 -24.08 4.72
CA ASN A 45 7.56 -23.67 5.43
C ASN A 45 8.66 -24.75 5.40
N ASP A 46 8.29 -26.01 5.58
CA ASP A 46 9.23 -27.13 5.63
C ASP A 46 9.78 -27.48 4.25
N GLU A 47 8.91 -27.54 3.24
CA GLU A 47 9.28 -27.72 1.83
C GLU A 47 10.22 -26.60 1.37
N ARG A 48 9.91 -25.35 1.72
CA ARG A 48 10.79 -24.20 1.44
C ARG A 48 12.15 -24.39 2.10
N ALA A 49 12.19 -24.79 3.38
CA ALA A 49 13.45 -24.96 4.11
C ALA A 49 14.30 -26.08 3.47
N ALA A 50 13.69 -27.20 3.10
CA ALA A 50 14.35 -28.30 2.42
C ALA A 50 14.92 -27.89 1.05
N VAL A 51 14.12 -27.23 0.21
CA VAL A 51 14.56 -26.73 -1.11
C VAL A 51 15.64 -25.66 -0.97
N GLY A 52 15.50 -24.76 0.00
CA GLY A 52 16.51 -23.72 0.28
C GLY A 52 17.85 -24.31 0.74
N THR A 53 17.81 -25.41 1.50
CA THR A 53 19.01 -26.14 1.94
C THR A 53 19.66 -26.85 0.78
N CYS A 54 18.87 -27.57 -0.03
CA CYS A 54 19.34 -28.24 -1.25
C CYS A 54 19.98 -27.23 -2.22
N TYR A 55 19.36 -26.07 -2.43
CA TYR A 55 19.91 -25.02 -3.29
C TYR A 55 21.30 -24.57 -2.85
N LYS A 56 21.49 -24.34 -1.54
CA LYS A 56 22.79 -23.93 -0.99
C LYS A 56 23.86 -25.01 -1.10
N GLN A 57 23.48 -26.28 -0.96
CA GLN A 57 24.43 -27.40 -0.92
C GLN A 57 24.73 -27.99 -2.29
N GLN A 58 23.74 -28.02 -3.19
CA GLN A 58 23.76 -28.83 -4.42
C GLN A 58 23.40 -28.01 -5.68
N GLY A 59 23.09 -26.72 -5.52
CA GLY A 59 22.82 -25.82 -6.64
C GLY A 59 21.36 -25.81 -7.13
N SER A 60 21.12 -25.03 -8.18
CA SER A 60 19.78 -24.73 -8.69
C SER A 60 19.04 -25.96 -9.22
N ASP A 61 19.69 -26.80 -10.02
CA ASP A 61 19.03 -27.92 -10.70
C ASP A 61 18.56 -28.99 -9.71
N ALA A 62 19.40 -29.28 -8.70
CA ALA A 62 19.04 -30.20 -7.63
C ALA A 62 17.85 -29.67 -6.79
N ALA A 63 17.85 -28.38 -6.48
CA ALA A 63 16.75 -27.75 -5.75
C ALA A 63 15.45 -27.73 -6.55
N LEU A 64 15.53 -27.50 -7.87
CA LEU A 64 14.37 -27.55 -8.76
C LEU A 64 13.80 -28.97 -8.83
N ALA A 65 14.66 -29.98 -9.01
CA ALA A 65 14.25 -31.38 -9.01
C ALA A 65 13.60 -31.79 -7.68
N LEU A 66 14.16 -31.35 -6.55
CA LEU A 66 13.56 -31.57 -5.23
C LEU A 66 12.21 -30.88 -5.11
N GLY A 67 12.10 -29.63 -5.56
CA GLY A 67 10.84 -28.88 -5.56
C GLY A 67 9.73 -29.60 -6.34
N HIS A 68 10.04 -30.13 -7.53
CA HIS A 68 9.09 -30.93 -8.31
C HIS A 68 8.68 -32.23 -7.62
N LYS A 69 9.58 -32.87 -6.87
CA LYS A 69 9.25 -34.07 -6.09
C LYS A 69 8.34 -33.76 -4.90
N LEU A 70 8.58 -32.64 -4.21
CA LEU A 70 7.78 -32.22 -3.05
C LEU A 70 6.39 -31.72 -3.45
N VAL A 71 6.30 -31.01 -4.58
CA VAL A 71 5.03 -30.46 -5.10
C VAL A 71 4.52 -31.31 -6.26
N ALA A 72 4.11 -32.54 -5.95
CA ALA A 72 3.64 -33.52 -6.92
C ALA A 72 2.26 -34.11 -6.54
N GLY A 73 1.67 -34.86 -7.47
CA GLY A 73 0.43 -35.60 -7.26
C GLY A 73 -0.70 -34.73 -6.71
N GLU A 74 -1.34 -35.20 -5.65
CA GLU A 74 -2.49 -34.56 -5.02
C GLU A 74 -2.17 -33.16 -4.48
N ILE A 75 -0.99 -32.96 -3.86
CA ILE A 75 -0.57 -31.65 -3.32
C ILE A 75 -0.51 -30.62 -4.44
N ARG A 76 0.06 -30.99 -5.59
CA ARG A 76 0.10 -30.09 -6.75
C ARG A 76 -1.29 -29.77 -7.24
N GLN A 77 -2.18 -30.77 -7.31
CA GLN A 77 -3.55 -30.58 -7.76
C GLN A 77 -4.33 -29.63 -6.83
N GLN A 78 -4.24 -29.83 -5.51
CA GLN A 78 -4.86 -28.96 -4.52
C GLN A 78 -4.38 -27.49 -4.66
N ARG A 79 -3.07 -27.28 -4.83
CA ARG A 79 -2.50 -25.93 -5.05
C ARG A 79 -2.97 -25.32 -6.37
N MET A 80 -3.01 -26.12 -7.44
CA MET A 80 -3.53 -25.70 -8.75
C MET A 80 -4.98 -25.25 -8.68
N ASP A 81 -5.84 -26.00 -8.00
CA ASP A 81 -7.26 -25.66 -7.88
C ASP A 81 -7.46 -24.41 -7.03
N ALA A 82 -6.67 -24.22 -5.97
CA ALA A 82 -6.67 -22.99 -5.19
C ALA A 82 -6.26 -21.76 -6.04
N TRP A 83 -5.19 -21.87 -6.84
CA TRP A 83 -4.79 -20.78 -7.73
C TRP A 83 -5.83 -20.48 -8.80
N ARG A 84 -6.42 -21.52 -9.42
CA ARG A 84 -7.51 -21.34 -10.41
C ARG A 84 -8.69 -20.59 -9.81
N ALA A 85 -9.15 -21.00 -8.62
CA ALA A 85 -10.25 -20.35 -7.94
C ALA A 85 -9.93 -18.87 -7.64
N ALA A 86 -8.71 -18.59 -7.18
CA ALA A 86 -8.26 -17.23 -6.90
C ALA A 86 -8.16 -16.35 -8.14
N CYS A 87 -7.65 -16.88 -9.25
CA CYS A 87 -7.59 -16.16 -10.55
C CYS A 87 -8.99 -15.86 -11.08
N LEU A 88 -9.95 -16.78 -10.95
CA LEU A 88 -11.34 -16.56 -11.33
C LEU A 88 -12.01 -15.47 -10.49
N GLN A 89 -11.72 -15.43 -9.19
CA GLN A 89 -12.22 -14.38 -8.29
C GLN A 89 -11.54 -13.03 -8.54
N ASN A 90 -10.29 -13.03 -9.02
CA ASN A 90 -9.46 -11.84 -9.19
C ASN A 90 -8.86 -11.78 -10.61
N PRO A 91 -9.68 -11.57 -11.66
CA PRO A 91 -9.21 -11.63 -13.05
C PRO A 91 -8.20 -10.52 -13.41
N GLN A 92 -8.15 -9.44 -12.63
CA GLN A 92 -7.20 -8.33 -12.80
C GLN A 92 -6.01 -8.42 -11.83
N GLY A 93 -5.85 -9.54 -11.13
CA GLY A 93 -4.77 -9.68 -10.17
C GLY A 93 -3.43 -10.07 -10.79
N ILE A 94 -2.43 -10.22 -9.94
CA ILE A 94 -1.04 -10.47 -10.34
C ILE A 94 -0.35 -11.46 -9.40
N LEU A 95 0.52 -12.31 -9.93
CA LEU A 95 1.29 -13.27 -9.14
C LEU A 95 2.56 -12.62 -8.60
N CYS A 96 2.91 -12.92 -7.36
CA CYS A 96 4.10 -12.39 -6.72
C CYS A 96 4.86 -13.49 -5.98
N CYS A 97 6.19 -13.49 -6.10
CA CYS A 97 7.06 -14.22 -5.20
C CYS A 97 8.09 -13.26 -4.58
N ALA A 98 9.07 -13.76 -3.82
CA ALA A 98 10.02 -12.88 -3.12
C ALA A 98 10.78 -11.89 -4.02
N ARG A 99 11.19 -12.33 -5.21
CA ARG A 99 12.09 -11.56 -6.09
C ARG A 99 11.75 -11.65 -7.58
N GLY A 100 10.54 -12.11 -7.94
CA GLY A 100 10.17 -12.37 -9.34
C GLY A 100 11.01 -13.47 -9.99
N GLY A 101 11.40 -14.50 -9.22
CA GLY A 101 12.24 -15.61 -9.68
C GLY A 101 11.46 -16.87 -10.05
N GLN A 102 12.14 -18.01 -10.05
CA GLN A 102 11.59 -19.30 -10.51
C GLN A 102 10.25 -19.68 -9.88
N ARG A 103 10.01 -19.37 -8.60
CA ARG A 103 8.76 -19.76 -7.91
C ARG A 103 7.50 -19.19 -8.57
N SER A 104 7.50 -17.90 -8.91
CA SER A 104 6.35 -17.29 -9.59
C SER A 104 6.23 -17.78 -11.03
N HIS A 105 7.34 -17.98 -11.74
CA HIS A 105 7.33 -18.53 -13.10
C HIS A 105 6.82 -19.98 -13.17
N ILE A 106 7.16 -20.83 -12.20
CA ILE A 106 6.63 -22.19 -12.12
C ILE A 106 5.10 -22.16 -12.00
N VAL A 107 4.57 -21.37 -11.05
CA VAL A 107 3.12 -21.23 -10.86
C VAL A 107 2.45 -20.66 -12.11
N GLN A 108 3.03 -19.61 -12.69
CA GLN A 108 2.53 -19.03 -13.95
C GLN A 108 2.51 -20.06 -15.08
N SER A 109 3.57 -20.84 -15.25
CA SER A 109 3.63 -21.86 -16.31
C SER A 109 2.57 -22.94 -16.15
N TRP A 110 2.27 -23.34 -14.90
CA TRP A 110 1.24 -24.34 -14.64
C TRP A 110 -0.17 -23.77 -14.85
N LEU A 111 -0.41 -22.51 -14.48
CA LEU A 111 -1.66 -21.80 -14.77
C LEU A 111 -1.86 -21.60 -16.28
N HIS A 112 -0.81 -21.22 -16.99
CA HIS A 112 -0.84 -21.06 -18.43
C HIS A 112 -1.13 -22.40 -19.14
N ALA A 113 -0.51 -23.50 -18.69
CA ALA A 113 -0.83 -24.84 -19.18
C ALA A 113 -2.28 -25.26 -18.89
N ALA A 114 -2.91 -24.66 -17.88
CA ALA A 114 -4.33 -24.81 -17.57
C ALA A 114 -5.24 -23.79 -18.30
N GLY A 115 -4.70 -22.99 -19.22
CA GLY A 115 -5.44 -22.00 -20.00
C GLY A 115 -5.67 -20.66 -19.29
N ILE A 116 -4.98 -20.39 -18.18
CA ILE A 116 -5.09 -19.13 -17.43
C ILE A 116 -3.80 -18.33 -17.63
N ASP A 117 -3.89 -17.23 -18.37
CA ASP A 117 -2.82 -16.24 -18.44
C ASP A 117 -2.96 -15.27 -17.26
N TYR A 118 -1.87 -15.12 -16.50
CA TYR A 118 -1.87 -14.30 -15.29
C TYR A 118 -0.51 -13.63 -15.15
N PRO A 119 -0.46 -12.29 -14.98
CA PRO A 119 0.79 -11.53 -14.97
C PRO A 119 1.62 -11.82 -13.72
N LEU A 120 2.92 -11.50 -13.78
CA LEU A 120 3.85 -11.58 -12.65
C LEU A 120 4.32 -10.19 -12.23
N VAL A 121 4.52 -9.97 -10.94
CA VAL A 121 5.26 -8.82 -10.43
C VAL A 121 6.75 -9.02 -10.73
N GLU A 122 7.31 -8.20 -11.60
CA GLU A 122 8.74 -8.13 -11.86
C GLU A 122 9.48 -7.72 -10.58
N GLY A 123 10.59 -8.39 -10.26
CA GLY A 123 11.30 -8.17 -8.99
C GLY A 123 10.52 -8.56 -7.71
N GLY A 124 9.26 -9.01 -7.84
CA GLY A 124 8.44 -9.58 -6.78
C GLY A 124 8.18 -8.67 -5.58
N TYR A 125 7.94 -9.28 -4.42
CA TYR A 125 7.67 -8.59 -3.16
C TYR A 125 8.76 -7.58 -2.80
N LYS A 126 10.03 -7.89 -3.12
CA LYS A 126 11.15 -6.96 -2.89
C LYS A 126 10.95 -5.64 -3.63
N ALA A 127 10.56 -5.69 -4.91
CA ALA A 127 10.34 -4.48 -5.71
C ALA A 127 9.17 -3.66 -5.15
N LEU A 128 8.01 -4.31 -4.93
CA LEU A 128 6.84 -3.67 -4.32
C LEU A 128 7.17 -3.02 -2.96
N ARG A 129 7.92 -3.73 -2.10
CA ARG A 129 8.32 -3.20 -0.79
C ARG A 129 9.25 -2.01 -0.91
N GLN A 130 10.21 -2.06 -1.84
CA GLN A 130 11.11 -0.93 -2.07
C GLN A 130 10.33 0.30 -2.54
N THR A 131 9.35 0.12 -3.43
CA THR A 131 8.46 1.19 -3.88
C THR A 131 7.63 1.75 -2.73
N ALA A 132 7.06 0.90 -1.88
CA ALA A 132 6.30 1.31 -0.70
C ALA A 132 7.15 2.17 0.26
N ILE A 133 8.37 1.72 0.57
CA ILE A 133 9.31 2.48 1.41
C ILE A 133 9.63 3.84 0.80
N GLN A 134 9.98 3.85 -0.48
CA GLN A 134 10.35 5.08 -1.18
C GLN A 134 9.18 6.07 -1.22
N ALA A 135 7.96 5.59 -1.48
CA ALA A 135 6.75 6.39 -1.44
C ALA A 135 6.50 7.01 -0.05
N THR A 136 6.67 6.23 1.01
CA THR A 136 6.52 6.72 2.39
C THR A 136 7.56 7.79 2.71
N ILE A 137 8.83 7.59 2.34
CA ILE A 137 9.89 8.59 2.55
C ILE A 137 9.56 9.91 1.83
N GLU A 138 9.16 9.84 0.56
CA GLU A 138 8.76 11.02 -0.22
C GLU A 138 7.56 11.75 0.38
N LEU A 139 6.56 11.00 0.84
CA LEU A 139 5.34 11.56 1.40
C LEU A 139 5.55 12.15 2.79
N ALA A 140 6.44 11.57 3.58
CA ALA A 140 6.80 12.06 4.91
C ALA A 140 7.55 13.41 4.87
N GLN A 141 8.12 13.80 3.73
CA GLN A 141 8.74 15.12 3.53
C GLN A 141 7.72 16.26 3.34
N LYS A 142 6.45 15.93 3.09
CA LYS A 142 5.39 16.93 2.96
C LYS A 142 4.96 17.46 4.34
N PRO A 143 4.33 18.64 4.41
CA PRO A 143 3.76 19.12 5.66
C PRO A 143 2.75 18.12 6.26
N ILE A 144 3.00 17.71 7.50
CA ILE A 144 2.12 16.81 8.26
C ILE A 144 1.51 17.60 9.41
N VAL A 145 0.19 17.55 9.52
CA VAL A 145 -0.55 18.08 10.68
C VAL A 145 -0.88 16.93 11.62
N LEU A 146 -0.30 16.95 12.81
CA LEU A 146 -0.60 15.97 13.84
C LEU A 146 -1.84 16.38 14.64
N ILE A 147 -2.87 15.53 14.64
CA ILE A 147 -4.07 15.72 15.46
C ILE A 147 -3.81 15.12 16.85
N GLY A 148 -3.51 15.98 17.82
CA GLY A 148 -3.28 15.62 19.23
C GLY A 148 -4.52 15.82 20.12
N GLY A 149 -4.50 15.21 21.33
CA GLY A 149 -5.57 15.34 22.32
C GLY A 149 -5.73 14.12 23.23
N CYS A 150 -6.50 14.27 24.31
CA CYS A 150 -6.73 13.24 25.33
C CYS A 150 -7.33 11.93 24.76
N THR A 151 -7.11 10.82 25.46
CA THR A 151 -7.79 9.54 25.14
C THR A 151 -9.31 9.73 25.21
N GLY A 152 -10.05 9.16 24.25
CA GLY A 152 -11.51 9.28 24.18
C GLY A 152 -12.04 10.59 23.57
N SER A 153 -11.18 11.53 23.14
CA SER A 153 -11.61 12.81 22.56
C SER A 153 -12.01 12.75 21.08
N GLY A 154 -12.27 11.57 20.51
CA GLY A 154 -12.74 11.43 19.13
C GLY A 154 -11.70 11.70 18.01
N LYS A 155 -10.40 11.74 18.31
CA LYS A 155 -9.34 12.06 17.33
C LYS A 155 -9.39 11.21 16.06
N THR A 156 -9.59 9.90 16.23
CA THR A 156 -9.67 8.95 15.12
C THR A 156 -10.80 9.30 14.15
N LEU A 157 -11.97 9.72 14.67
CA LEU A 157 -13.09 10.16 13.84
C LEU A 157 -12.72 11.43 13.06
N LEU A 158 -12.05 12.39 13.71
CA LEU A 158 -11.62 13.61 13.05
C LEU A 158 -10.59 13.34 11.94
N VAL A 159 -9.63 12.44 12.17
CA VAL A 159 -8.65 12.00 11.16
C VAL A 159 -9.36 11.36 9.98
N GLN A 160 -10.27 10.41 10.22
CA GLN A 160 -10.99 9.69 9.17
C GLN A 160 -11.94 10.58 8.34
N GLN A 161 -12.37 11.73 8.88
CA GLN A 161 -13.14 12.73 8.13
C GLN A 161 -12.29 13.58 7.18
N GLN A 162 -10.95 13.58 7.32
CA GLN A 162 -10.09 14.35 6.43
C GLN A 162 -9.86 13.59 5.11
N PRO A 163 -9.95 14.26 3.95
CA PRO A 163 -9.67 13.63 2.64
C PRO A 163 -8.28 13.01 2.52
N ASN A 164 -7.33 13.53 3.30
CA ASN A 164 -5.94 13.08 3.38
C ASN A 164 -5.56 12.53 4.76
N GLY A 165 -6.55 12.19 5.58
CA GLY A 165 -6.33 11.63 6.91
C GLY A 165 -5.70 10.25 6.86
N VAL A 166 -4.75 9.99 7.74
CA VAL A 166 -4.10 8.67 7.88
C VAL A 166 -4.20 8.23 9.33
N ASP A 167 -5.02 7.22 9.58
CA ASP A 167 -5.24 6.66 10.92
C ASP A 167 -4.15 5.63 11.27
N LEU A 168 -3.02 6.11 11.79
CA LEU A 168 -1.88 5.26 12.13
C LEU A 168 -2.22 4.17 13.17
N GLU A 169 -3.10 4.47 14.13
CA GLU A 169 -3.50 3.51 15.17
C GLU A 169 -4.34 2.39 14.55
N GLY A 170 -5.30 2.75 13.70
CA GLY A 170 -6.10 1.80 12.92
C GLY A 170 -5.25 0.91 12.01
N LEU A 171 -4.31 1.51 11.27
CA LEU A 171 -3.40 0.78 10.39
C LEU A 171 -2.49 -0.19 11.16
N ALA A 172 -2.00 0.20 12.33
CA ALA A 172 -1.16 -0.67 13.17
C ALA A 172 -1.96 -1.79 13.87
N ARG A 173 -3.30 -1.74 13.81
CA ARG A 173 -4.19 -2.51 14.69
C ARG A 173 -3.77 -2.36 16.15
N HIS A 174 -3.33 -1.16 16.51
CA HIS A 174 -2.91 -0.83 17.84
C HIS A 174 -4.12 -0.30 18.63
N ARG A 175 -4.05 -0.38 19.96
CA ARG A 175 -4.99 0.33 20.84
C ARG A 175 -4.20 1.18 21.81
N GLY A 176 -4.61 2.43 21.97
CA GLY A 176 -4.03 3.33 22.96
C GLY A 176 -3.94 2.68 24.35
N SER A 177 -2.90 3.04 25.11
CA SER A 177 -2.50 2.44 26.41
C SER A 177 -3.66 2.20 27.40
N ALA A 178 -4.72 2.99 27.32
CA ALA A 178 -5.90 2.89 28.18
C ALA A 178 -6.89 1.75 27.85
N PHE A 179 -6.81 1.13 26.66
CA PHE A 179 -7.87 0.22 26.16
C PHE A 179 -7.48 -1.26 26.10
N GLY A 180 -6.32 -1.65 26.63
CA GLY A 180 -5.93 -3.05 26.80
C GLY A 180 -5.67 -3.81 25.48
N ARG A 181 -5.75 -5.15 25.57
CA ARG A 181 -5.34 -6.10 24.52
C ARG A 181 -6.23 -6.01 23.27
N THR A 182 -5.62 -6.06 22.08
CA THR A 182 -6.32 -6.02 20.79
C THR A 182 -6.99 -7.35 20.43
N LEU A 183 -8.20 -7.28 19.86
CA LEU A 183 -8.96 -8.45 19.37
C LEU A 183 -8.34 -9.07 18.12
N GLN A 184 -7.62 -8.27 17.34
CA GLN A 184 -6.88 -8.69 16.16
C GLN A 184 -5.38 -8.61 16.42
N PRO A 185 -4.58 -9.56 15.88
CA PRO A 185 -3.14 -9.49 15.98
C PRO A 185 -2.63 -8.25 15.24
N GLN A 186 -1.64 -7.58 15.84
CA GLN A 186 -0.90 -6.50 15.20
C GLN A 186 -0.23 -7.03 13.94
N LEU A 187 -0.13 -6.16 12.95
CA LEU A 187 0.60 -6.47 11.72
C LEU A 187 2.10 -6.59 12.04
N SER A 188 2.81 -7.37 11.24
CA SER A 188 4.26 -7.25 11.22
C SER A 188 4.66 -5.82 10.82
N GLN A 189 5.83 -5.37 11.27
CA GLN A 189 6.31 -4.04 10.93
C GLN A 189 6.30 -3.81 9.41
N ALA A 190 6.76 -4.77 8.61
CA ALA A 190 6.77 -4.64 7.16
C ALA A 190 5.35 -4.56 6.57
N SER A 191 4.39 -5.34 7.07
CA SER A 191 3.00 -5.28 6.61
C SER A 191 2.34 -3.95 6.97
N PHE A 192 2.61 -3.42 8.17
CA PHE A 192 2.17 -2.08 8.58
C PHE A 192 2.75 -0.99 7.67
N GLU A 193 4.07 -1.01 7.42
CA GLU A 193 4.74 -0.06 6.53
C GLU A 193 4.19 -0.11 5.11
N ASN A 194 3.94 -1.32 4.57
CA ASN A 194 3.37 -1.49 3.22
C ASN A 194 1.94 -0.94 3.15
N LEU A 195 1.12 -1.17 4.18
CA LEU A 195 -0.24 -0.68 4.25
C LEU A 195 -0.28 0.85 4.40
N LEU A 196 0.59 1.40 5.25
CA LEU A 196 0.77 2.84 5.40
C LEU A 196 1.12 3.50 4.06
N ALA A 197 2.09 2.93 3.33
CA ALA A 197 2.48 3.45 2.02
C ALA A 197 1.31 3.48 1.04
N ALA A 198 0.54 2.39 0.95
CA ALA A 198 -0.62 2.30 0.07
C ALA A 198 -1.69 3.34 0.44
N GLU A 199 -1.99 3.50 1.73
CA GLU A 199 -2.96 4.49 2.22
C GLU A 199 -2.52 5.92 1.89
N MET A 200 -1.26 6.28 2.18
CA MET A 200 -0.72 7.59 1.87
C MET A 200 -0.70 7.88 0.35
N LEU A 201 -0.51 6.85 -0.49
CA LEU A 201 -0.55 6.97 -1.94
C LEU A 201 -1.98 7.22 -2.47
N LYS A 202 -3.00 6.56 -1.91
CA LYS A 202 -4.41 6.74 -2.31
C LYS A 202 -4.97 8.09 -1.90
N ASN A 203 -4.56 8.58 -0.73
CA ASN A 203 -4.98 9.85 -0.17
C ASN A 203 -4.32 11.06 -0.87
N ARG A 204 -3.59 10.80 -1.96
CA ARG A 204 -2.93 11.76 -2.83
C ARG A 204 -3.79 12.21 -4.02
N ARG A 205 -5.11 11.96 -4.02
CA ARG A 205 -6.01 12.59 -5.00
C ARG A 205 -5.67 14.08 -5.07
N PRO A 206 -5.51 14.66 -6.27
CA PRO A 206 -4.97 16.00 -6.41
C PRO A 206 -5.86 16.94 -5.60
N SER A 207 -5.31 17.45 -4.50
CA SER A 207 -5.91 18.57 -3.81
C SER A 207 -5.94 19.70 -4.82
N GLU A 208 -7.13 20.17 -5.17
CA GLU A 208 -7.41 21.35 -6.00
C GLU A 208 -6.89 22.67 -5.40
N PHE A 209 -5.96 22.59 -4.44
CA PHE A 209 -5.19 23.72 -3.96
C PHE A 209 -3.86 23.77 -4.71
N ALA A 210 -3.95 24.28 -5.95
CA ALA A 210 -2.80 24.94 -6.54
C ALA A 210 -2.29 26.00 -5.53
N PRO A 211 -0.98 26.12 -5.31
CA PRO A 211 -0.47 27.23 -4.52
C PRO A 211 -0.92 28.52 -5.21
N VAL A 212 -1.72 29.33 -4.50
CA VAL A 212 -1.83 30.75 -4.85
C VAL A 212 -0.42 31.29 -4.68
N GLY A 213 0.29 31.43 -5.80
CA GLY A 213 1.59 32.07 -5.82
C GLY A 213 1.44 33.42 -5.16
N ALA A 214 2.16 33.64 -4.06
CA ALA A 214 2.45 34.98 -3.57
C ALA A 214 3.37 35.65 -4.61
N GLY A 215 2.75 36.12 -5.70
CA GLY A 215 3.39 36.97 -6.68
C GLY A 215 3.82 38.25 -6.00
N ARG A 216 5.12 38.55 -6.06
CA ARG A 216 5.68 39.85 -5.68
C ARG A 216 4.89 40.93 -6.42
N ARG A 217 4.13 41.75 -5.70
CA ARG A 217 3.63 43.02 -6.24
C ARG A 217 4.83 43.88 -6.57
N LYS A 218 4.98 44.25 -7.86
CA LYS A 218 5.83 45.36 -8.26
C LYS A 218 5.15 46.68 -7.84
N PRO A 219 5.90 47.68 -7.39
CA PRO A 219 5.34 48.99 -7.07
C PRO A 219 5.24 49.78 -8.39
N ASP A 220 4.07 49.82 -9.04
CA ASP A 220 3.66 50.96 -9.89
C ASP A 220 2.29 50.89 -10.61
N ASP A 221 1.38 49.97 -10.26
CA ASP A 221 0.05 50.02 -10.88
C ASP A 221 -0.90 50.96 -10.11
N ARG A 222 -1.07 52.16 -10.66
CA ARG A 222 -2.08 53.15 -10.28
C ARG A 222 -3.48 52.57 -10.50
N PHE A 223 -4.26 52.50 -9.44
CA PHE A 223 -5.66 52.08 -9.48
C PHE A 223 -6.55 53.30 -9.82
N GLU A 224 -7.09 53.36 -11.03
CA GLU A 224 -8.19 54.28 -11.35
C GLU A 224 -9.49 53.76 -10.69
N SER A 225 -10.13 54.63 -9.90
CA SER A 225 -11.44 54.36 -9.28
C SER A 225 -12.57 54.80 -10.22
N PRO A 226 -13.65 54.02 -10.39
CA PRO A 226 -14.92 54.55 -10.83
C PRO A 226 -15.75 54.98 -9.62
N ALA A 227 -16.12 56.26 -9.60
CA ALA A 227 -17.08 56.86 -8.68
C ALA A 227 -18.51 56.37 -8.95
N GLY A 228 -19.34 56.27 -7.89
CA GLY A 228 -20.79 56.07 -8.03
C GLY A 228 -21.52 55.55 -6.78
N MET A 229 -21.76 56.46 -5.82
CA MET A 229 -22.62 56.35 -4.61
C MET A 229 -24.12 55.99 -4.94
N PRO A 230 -25.06 55.77 -3.96
CA PRO A 230 -24.97 56.09 -2.53
C PRO A 230 -25.44 55.03 -1.51
N ALA A 231 -25.07 55.38 -0.27
CA ALA A 231 -25.42 54.89 1.05
C ALA A 231 -26.87 54.44 1.29
N ARG A 232 -27.01 53.40 2.15
CA ARG A 232 -28.01 53.39 3.22
C ARG A 232 -27.38 52.89 4.51
N ALA A 233 -27.50 53.72 5.55
CA ALA A 233 -27.21 53.38 6.92
C ALA A 233 -28.21 52.34 7.44
N ASN A 234 -27.74 51.42 8.28
CA ASN A 234 -28.40 51.25 9.57
C ASN A 234 -27.43 50.66 10.59
N ASP A 235 -27.52 51.31 11.74
CA ASP A 235 -26.77 51.19 12.97
C ASP A 235 -27.42 50.10 13.84
N SER A 236 -26.61 49.23 14.45
CA SER A 236 -26.93 48.58 15.74
C SER A 236 -25.73 47.77 16.19
N GLY A 237 -25.11 48.25 17.27
CA GLY A 237 -23.90 47.71 17.86
C GLY A 237 -24.05 46.39 18.60
N GLY A 238 -22.89 45.89 19.04
CA GLY A 238 -22.72 44.66 19.80
C GLY A 238 -21.24 44.47 20.16
N ASP A 239 -20.73 45.37 21.01
CA ASP A 239 -19.43 45.28 21.67
C ASP A 239 -19.42 44.12 22.68
N CYS A 240 -18.40 43.27 22.62
CA CYS A 240 -18.03 42.31 23.68
C CYS A 240 -16.51 42.11 23.63
N GLY A 241 -15.79 42.95 24.36
CA GLY A 241 -14.35 42.93 24.49
C GLY A 241 -13.75 41.74 25.26
N GLY A 242 -12.52 41.39 24.84
CA GLY A 242 -11.35 41.28 25.71
C GLY A 242 -11.20 40.07 26.64
N ARG A 243 -10.14 39.27 26.43
CA ARG A 243 -8.93 39.27 27.27
C ARG A 243 -7.82 38.37 26.71
N ARG A 244 -6.61 38.93 26.68
CA ARG A 244 -5.31 38.23 26.59
C ARG A 244 -4.81 37.96 28.00
N SER A 245 -4.08 36.85 28.18
CA SER A 245 -3.10 36.56 29.26
C SER A 245 -2.78 35.05 29.17
N VAL A 246 -1.56 34.51 29.15
CA VAL A 246 -0.16 34.98 29.16
C VAL A 246 0.61 33.93 28.35
#